data_AF-A0AAW8KG88-F1
#
_entry.id   AF-A0AAW8KG88-F1
#
_cell.length_a   1.000
_cell.length_b   1.000
_cell.length_c   1.000
_cell.angle_alpha   90.00
_cell.angle_beta   90.00
_cell.angle_gamma   90.00
#
_symmetry.space_group_name_H-M   'P 1'
#
loop_
_entity.id
_entity.type
_entity.pdbx_description
1 polymer ?
#
loop_
_entity_poly.entity_id
_entity_poly.type
_entity_poly.pdbx_seq_one_letter_code
_entity_poly.pdbx_strand_id
1 'polypeptide(L)'
;APVVTTRRVLPIYPLTAGLSNAAVLRAVRQALAICDPPAEILPEPVRSAYQILPASVAYQAIHEPESMAQAEQAKKRLVFEEFFVFSAGLSL
;
A
#
# COMPACT_ATOMS: atom_id res chain seq x y z
N ALA A 1 -18.80 -7.63 -25.47
CA ALA A 1 -17.82 -6.55 -25.80
C ALA A 1 -16.41 -7.10 -25.61
N PRO A 2 -15.42 -6.74 -26.45
CA PRO A 2 -14.05 -7.21 -26.27
C PRO A 2 -13.50 -6.72 -24.92
N VAL A 3 -12.70 -7.56 -24.26
CA VAL A 3 -12.03 -7.22 -23.01
C VAL A 3 -10.96 -6.16 -23.31
N VAL A 4 -11.15 -4.94 -22.80
CA VAL A 4 -10.17 -3.85 -22.92
C VAL A 4 -9.10 -4.05 -21.84
N THR A 5 -7.87 -4.38 -22.24
CA THR A 5 -6.75 -4.55 -21.31
C THR A 5 -6.00 -3.23 -21.16
N THR A 6 -6.11 -2.57 -20.00
CA THR A 6 -5.51 -1.25 -19.75
C THR A 6 -4.00 -1.27 -19.43
N ARG A 7 -3.33 -2.44 -19.48
CA ARG A 7 -1.92 -2.65 -19.07
C ARG A 7 -1.56 -2.11 -17.67
N ARG A 8 -2.54 -1.98 -16.78
CA ARG A 8 -2.32 -1.52 -15.40
C ARG A 8 -2.31 -2.72 -14.45
N VAL A 9 -1.52 -2.60 -13.39
CA VAL A 9 -1.63 -3.48 -12.23
C VAL A 9 -2.84 -3.01 -11.41
N LEU A 10 -3.72 -3.93 -11.04
CA LEU A 10 -4.94 -3.63 -10.29
C LEU A 10 -5.00 -4.48 -9.02
N PRO A 11 -5.35 -3.89 -7.86
CA PRO A 11 -5.56 -4.65 -6.64
C PRO A 11 -6.81 -5.52 -6.76
N ILE A 12 -6.74 -6.68 -6.12
CA ILE A 12 -7.88 -7.58 -5.90
C ILE A 12 -8.22 -7.51 -4.43
N TYR A 13 -9.37 -6.91 -4.11
CA TYR A 13 -9.86 -6.82 -2.74
C TYR A 13 -10.74 -8.01 -2.41
N PRO A 14 -10.65 -8.56 -1.18
CA PRO A 14 -11.66 -9.46 -0.66
C PRO A 14 -13.03 -8.77 -0.69
N LEU A 15 -14.06 -9.48 -1.18
CA LEU A 15 -15.39 -8.90 -1.40
C LEU A 15 -16.42 -9.48 -0.43
N THR A 16 -17.39 -8.65 -0.06
CA THR A 16 -18.62 -9.05 0.64
C THR A 16 -19.79 -9.04 -0.34
N ALA A 17 -20.82 -9.84 -0.08
CA ALA A 17 -22.02 -9.89 -0.93
C ALA A 17 -22.58 -8.48 -1.20
N GLY A 18 -22.87 -8.18 -2.46
CA GLY A 18 -23.34 -6.86 -2.91
C GLY A 18 -22.24 -5.85 -3.23
N LEU A 19 -20.96 -6.15 -2.97
CA LEU A 19 -19.83 -5.29 -3.35
C LEU A 19 -19.04 -5.88 -4.51
N SER A 20 -18.75 -5.04 -5.50
CA SER A 20 -17.85 -5.38 -6.61
C SER A 20 -16.45 -4.82 -6.37
N ASN A 21 -15.42 -5.47 -6.92
CA ASN A 21 -14.04 -4.95 -6.85
C ASN A 21 -13.93 -3.52 -7.43
N ALA A 22 -14.70 -3.20 -8.46
CA ALA A 22 -14.76 -1.86 -9.03
C ALA A 22 -15.33 -0.82 -8.07
N ALA A 23 -16.31 -1.19 -7.23
CA ALA A 23 -16.85 -0.30 -6.21
C ALA A 23 -15.82 -0.05 -5.11
N VAL A 24 -15.16 -1.10 -4.61
CA VAL A 24 -14.09 -0.97 -3.59
C VAL A 24 -12.93 -0.13 -4.13
N LEU A 25 -12.49 -0.38 -5.37
CA LEU A 25 -11.40 0.36 -5.99
C LEU A 25 -11.71 1.86 -6.13
N ARG A 26 -12.96 2.23 -6.44
CA ARG A 26 -13.39 3.64 -6.44
C ARG A 26 -13.37 4.25 -5.04
N ALA A 27 -13.85 3.51 -4.04
CA ALA A 27 -13.87 3.98 -2.66
C ALA A 27 -12.45 4.19 -2.12
N VAL A 28 -11.52 3.26 -2.38
CA VAL A 28 -10.12 3.38 -1.98
C VAL A 28 -9.46 4.58 -2.67
N ARG A 29 -9.67 4.77 -3.97
CA ARG A 29 -9.21 5.97 -4.71
C ARG A 29 -9.68 7.27 -4.08
N GLN A 30 -10.96 7.33 -3.72
CA GLN A 30 -11.52 8.49 -3.06
C GLN A 30 -10.89 8.71 -1.69
N ALA A 31 -10.71 7.64 -0.90
CA ALA A 31 -10.06 7.71 0.40
C ALA A 31 -8.62 8.23 0.29
N LEU A 32 -7.83 7.71 -0.66
CA LEU A 32 -6.46 8.18 -0.91
C LEU A 32 -6.39 9.66 -1.31
N ALA A 33 -7.46 10.19 -1.92
CA ALA A 33 -7.52 11.59 -2.34
C ALA A 33 -7.91 12.57 -1.22
N ILE A 34 -8.59 12.10 -0.17
CA ILE A 34 -9.17 12.96 0.88
C ILE A 34 -8.55 12.74 2.26
N CYS A 35 -7.99 11.57 2.52
CA CYS A 35 -7.36 11.26 3.79
C CYS A 35 -5.91 11.72 3.78
N ASP A 36 -5.45 12.24 4.92
CA ASP A 36 -4.04 12.53 5.12
C ASP A 36 -3.22 11.22 5.10
N PRO A 37 -2.00 11.25 4.54
CA PRO A 37 -1.13 10.08 4.57
C PRO A 37 -0.72 9.77 6.02
N PRO A 38 -0.43 8.49 6.33
CA PRO A 38 0.05 8.11 7.64
C PRO A 38 1.39 8.78 7.95
N ALA A 39 1.59 9.08 9.23
CA ALA A 39 2.84 9.62 9.72
C ALA A 39 4.00 8.65 9.47
N GLU A 40 5.18 9.19 9.16
CA GLU A 40 6.38 8.36 9.03
C GLU A 40 6.89 7.99 10.43
N ILE A 41 6.78 6.70 10.77
CA ILE A 41 7.20 6.18 12.07
C ILE A 41 8.58 5.50 12.02
N LEU A 42 9.08 5.14 10.83
CA LEU A 42 10.39 4.53 10.71
C LEU A 42 11.46 5.63 10.65
N PRO A 43 12.50 5.56 11.51
CA PRO A 43 13.61 6.52 11.46
C PRO A 43 14.27 6.54 10.08
N GLU A 44 14.62 7.73 9.60
CA GLU A 44 15.29 7.92 8.29
C GLU A 44 16.53 7.02 8.11
N PRO A 45 17.43 6.86 9.12
CA PRO A 45 18.57 5.96 8.97
C PRO A 45 18.18 4.51 8.70
N VAL A 46 17.10 4.03 9.31
CA VAL A 46 16.56 2.67 9.10
C VAL A 46 15.99 2.56 7.69
N ARG A 47 15.20 3.55 7.25
CA ARG A 47 14.61 3.51 5.91
C ARG A 47 15.67 3.51 4.81
N SER A 48 16.69 4.35 4.97
CA SER A 48 17.83 4.43 4.06
C SER A 48 18.63 3.13 4.02
N ALA A 49 18.96 2.55 5.18
CA ALA A 49 19.75 1.32 5.27
C ALA A 49 19.06 0.11 4.62
N TYR A 50 17.74 -0.01 4.77
CA TYR A 50 16.98 -1.17 4.27
C TYR A 50 16.25 -0.91 2.94
N GLN A 51 16.44 0.28 2.33
CA GLN A 51 15.77 0.69 1.09
C GLN A 51 14.24 0.53 1.21
N ILE A 52 13.68 1.27 2.16
CA ILE A 52 12.28 1.20 2.56
C ILE A 52 11.61 2.51 2.15
N LEU A 53 10.50 2.39 1.41
CA LEU A 53 9.77 3.56 0.89
C LEU A 53 9.27 4.48 2.01
N PRO A 54 9.07 5.79 1.75
CA PRO A 54 8.30 6.63 2.66
C PRO A 54 6.88 6.08 2.85
N ALA A 55 6.30 6.24 4.04
CA ALA A 55 4.96 5.74 4.38
C ALA A 55 3.90 6.18 3.37
N SER A 56 3.81 7.49 3.07
CA SER A 56 2.83 8.04 2.12
C SER A 56 2.89 7.37 0.74
N VAL A 57 4.09 7.13 0.22
CA VAL A 57 4.32 6.49 -1.09
C VAL A 57 3.88 5.03 -1.07
N ALA A 58 4.22 4.29 -0.01
CA ALA A 58 3.85 2.88 0.09
C ALA A 58 2.35 2.66 0.22
N TYR A 59 1.65 3.50 1.01
CA TYR A 59 0.20 3.43 1.16
C TYR A 59 -0.55 3.73 -0.14
N GLN A 60 -0.01 4.61 -0.98
CA GLN A 60 -0.57 4.82 -2.31
C GLN A 60 -0.24 3.63 -3.23
N ALA A 61 1.02 3.22 -3.31
CA ALA A 61 1.50 2.22 -4.25
C ALA A 61 0.96 0.80 -3.98
N ILE A 62 0.58 0.45 -2.75
CA ILE A 62 -0.06 -0.85 -2.49
C ILE A 62 -1.46 -0.95 -3.11
N HIS A 63 -2.12 0.19 -3.36
CA HIS A 63 -3.45 0.26 -3.94
C HIS A 63 -3.44 0.69 -5.41
N GLU A 64 -2.55 1.61 -5.79
CA GLU A 64 -2.41 2.13 -7.16
C GLU A 64 -0.97 2.03 -7.69
N PRO A 65 -0.43 0.80 -7.85
CA PRO A 65 0.90 0.62 -8.41
C PRO A 65 0.94 0.85 -9.92
N GLU A 66 1.99 1.52 -10.38
CA GLU A 66 2.35 1.64 -11.79
C GLU A 66 2.98 0.36 -12.34
N SER A 67 3.58 -0.46 -11.47
CA SER A 67 4.21 -1.72 -11.82
C SER A 67 4.18 -2.73 -10.67
N MET A 68 4.36 -4.01 -10.97
CA MET A 68 4.49 -5.03 -9.94
C MET A 68 5.71 -4.80 -9.03
N ALA A 69 6.80 -4.24 -9.57
CA ALA A 69 7.98 -3.90 -8.76
C ALA A 69 7.65 -2.86 -7.68
N GLN A 70 6.84 -1.86 -8.02
CA GLN A 70 6.38 -0.84 -7.08
C GLN A 70 5.45 -1.44 -6.02
N ALA A 71 4.54 -2.34 -6.44
CA ALA A 71 3.66 -3.06 -5.50
C ALA A 71 4.47 -3.88 -4.49
N GLU A 72 5.52 -4.58 -4.93
CA GLU A 72 6.40 -5.34 -4.04
C GLU A 72 7.20 -4.45 -3.08
N GLN A 73 7.64 -3.27 -3.52
CA GLN A 73 8.32 -2.31 -2.64
C GLN A 73 7.39 -1.73 -1.58
N ALA A 74 6.14 -1.42 -1.95
CA ALA A 74 5.10 -1.00 -1.01
C ALA A 74 4.79 -2.10 0.00
N LYS A 75 4.64 -3.34 -0.46
CA LYS A 75 4.43 -4.50 0.41
C LYS A 75 5.60 -4.71 1.37
N LYS A 76 6.85 -4.66 0.88
CA LYS A 76 8.06 -4.73 1.71
C LYS A 76 8.04 -3.68 2.82
N ARG A 77 7.67 -2.44 2.50
CA ARG A 77 7.54 -1.35 3.49
C ARG A 77 6.53 -1.66 4.59
N LEU A 78 5.33 -2.11 4.23
CA LEU A 78 4.25 -2.36 5.18
C LEU A 78 4.58 -3.54 6.10
N VAL A 79 5.10 -4.63 5.53
CA VAL A 79 5.56 -5.80 6.29
C VAL A 79 6.69 -5.40 7.24
N PHE A 80 7.67 -4.62 6.77
CA PHE A 80 8.77 -4.15 7.61
C PHE A 80 8.27 -3.28 8.78
N GLU A 81 7.30 -2.40 8.54
CA GLU A 81 6.70 -1.56 9.59
C GLU A 81 6.11 -2.39 10.71
N GLU A 82 5.28 -3.37 10.34
CA GLU A 82 4.55 -4.20 11.29
C GLU A 82 5.53 -4.96 12.19
N PHE A 83 6.57 -5.56 11.59
CA PHE A 83 7.62 -6.22 12.37
C PHE A 83 8.46 -5.26 13.19
N PHE A 84 8.78 -4.07 12.69
CA PHE A 84 9.54 -3.07 13.45
C PHE A 84 8.78 -2.63 14.70
N VAL A 85 7.49 -2.30 14.56
CA VAL A 85 6.61 -1.92 15.68
C VAL A 85 6.45 -3.09 16.66
N PHE A 86 6.23 -4.30 16.15
CA PHE A 86 6.15 -5.50 16.98
C PHE A 86 7.43 -5.73 17.80
N SER A 87 8.60 -5.69 17.15
CA SER A 87 9.89 -5.86 17.82
C SER A 87 10.19 -4.75 18.84
N ALA A 88 9.85 -3.50 18.52
CA ALA A 88 9.99 -2.38 19.46
C ALA A 88 9.12 -2.57 20.70
N GLY A 89 7.89 -3.06 20.54
CA GLY A 89 6.98 -3.35 21.66
C GLY A 89 7.44 -4.48 22.57
N LEU A 90 8.16 -5.48 22.05
CA LEU A 90 8.76 -6.55 22.86
C LEU A 90 10.01 -6.12 23.64
N SER A 91 10.62 -4.99 23.29
CA SER A 91 11.82 -4.46 23.94
C SER A 91 11.51 -3.53 25.13
N LEU A 92 10.23 -3.32 25.43
CA LEU A 92 9.72 -2.53 26.56
C LEU A 92 9.36 -3.45 27.74
#